data_AF-A0A9D8BPS5-F1
#
_entry.id   AF-A0A9D8BPS5-F1
#
_cell.length_a   1.000
_cell.length_b   1.000
_cell.length_c   1.000
_cell.angle_alpha   90.00
_cell.angle_beta   90.00
_cell.angle_gamma   90.00
#
_symmetry.space_group_name_H-M   'P 1'
#
loop_
_entity.id
_entity.type
_entity.pdbx_description
1 polymer ?
#
loop_
_entity_poly.entity_id
_entity_poly.type
_entity_poly.pdbx_seq_one_letter_code
_entity_poly.pdbx_strand_id
1 'polypeptide(L)'
;MGKVGGRSLDFSVVNTQVRLPGFLTPRLYGHYAWRIHVVDPFDYFDEPLKSRLLALNVRKVKPYFGKIDYDVDGRLIGNWFRQGSGGYPGDRNDPRGYWMGHLAFAYHHVVPTQVIISIGDFNGRPGQFAAKGNGPDPANVSAENGVVKYELLYAPFNSNGERIELPSEMSGAQGVLLVQLVEDRKLKVEAFPGRSAAEVGGFTQAAQIYER
;
A
#
# COMPACT_ATOMS: atom_id res chain seq x y z
N MET A 1 2.67 -13.67 8.59
CA MET A 1 3.09 -14.76 7.68
C MET A 1 3.12 -16.06 8.47
N GLY A 2 2.48 -17.11 7.97
CA GLY A 2 2.60 -18.46 8.54
C GLY A 2 3.96 -19.06 8.21
N LYS A 3 4.49 -19.93 9.07
CA LYS A 3 5.71 -20.70 8.80
C LYS A 3 5.38 -22.19 8.88
N VAL A 4 5.92 -22.97 7.95
CA VAL A 4 5.91 -24.44 8.01
C VAL A 4 7.37 -24.89 8.00
N GLY A 5 7.86 -25.31 9.17
CA GLY A 5 9.29 -25.52 9.39
C GLY A 5 10.10 -24.22 9.21
N GLY A 6 11.23 -24.31 8.50
CA GLY A 6 12.10 -23.16 8.20
C GLY A 6 11.63 -22.26 7.06
N ARG A 7 10.47 -22.51 6.44
CA ARG A 7 9.97 -21.76 5.27
C ARG A 7 8.70 -20.99 5.59
N SER A 8 8.49 -19.86 4.90
CA SER A 8 7.20 -19.18 4.87
C SER A 8 6.18 -20.02 4.09
N LEU A 9 4.94 -20.00 4.54
CA LEU A 9 3.79 -20.48 3.79
C LEU A 9 2.92 -19.29 3.44
N ASP A 10 2.76 -19.06 2.14
CA ASP A 10 1.77 -18.15 1.61
C ASP A 10 0.54 -18.96 1.23
N PHE A 11 -0.62 -18.56 1.76
CA PHE A 11 -1.90 -19.15 1.36
C PHE A 11 -2.93 -18.03 1.24
N SER A 12 -3.97 -18.29 0.46
CA SER A 12 -5.13 -17.42 0.32
C SER A 12 -6.35 -18.27 -0.03
N VAL A 13 -7.52 -17.85 0.39
CA VAL A 13 -8.79 -18.48 -0.03
C VAL A 13 -9.40 -17.64 -1.14
N VAL A 14 -9.80 -18.31 -2.22
CA VAL A 14 -10.44 -17.70 -3.39
C VAL A 14 -11.86 -18.22 -3.46
N ASN A 15 -12.83 -17.30 -3.44
CA ASN A 15 -14.23 -17.62 -3.73
C ASN A 15 -14.68 -16.83 -4.96
N THR A 16 -14.85 -17.52 -6.08
CA THR A 16 -15.22 -16.89 -7.37
C THR A 16 -16.64 -16.33 -7.39
N GLN A 17 -17.47 -16.62 -6.39
CA GLN A 17 -18.78 -16.02 -6.21
C GLN A 17 -18.73 -14.65 -5.52
N VAL A 18 -17.59 -14.31 -4.89
CA VAL A 18 -17.39 -13.02 -4.21
C VAL A 18 -16.51 -12.14 -5.07
N ARG A 19 -16.87 -10.86 -5.19
CA ARG A 19 -16.04 -9.86 -5.88
C ARG A 19 -15.76 -8.68 -4.94
N LEU A 20 -14.49 -8.50 -4.61
CA LEU A 20 -13.99 -7.35 -3.85
C LEU A 20 -14.22 -6.06 -4.65
N PRO A 21 -14.85 -5.03 -4.05
CA PRO A 21 -15.21 -3.81 -4.76
C PRO A 21 -14.03 -2.83 -4.91
N GLY A 22 -13.01 -2.90 -4.05
CA GLY A 22 -11.91 -1.92 -4.02
C GLY A 22 -10.75 -2.21 -4.96
N PHE A 23 -11.05 -2.83 -6.12
CA PHE A 23 -10.15 -2.98 -7.26
C PHE A 23 -10.84 -2.32 -8.47
N LEU A 24 -10.63 -1.00 -8.64
CA LEU A 24 -11.45 -0.21 -9.58
C LEU A 24 -11.19 -0.54 -11.05
N THR A 25 -9.95 -0.91 -11.39
CA THR A 25 -9.59 -1.32 -12.76
C THR A 25 -8.86 -2.67 -12.77
N PRO A 26 -9.59 -3.79 -12.67
CA PRO A 26 -9.00 -5.13 -12.68
C PRO A 26 -8.11 -5.43 -13.88
N ARG A 27 -8.31 -4.75 -15.03
CA ARG A 27 -7.46 -4.88 -16.22
C ARG A 27 -5.99 -4.56 -15.92
N LEU A 28 -5.71 -3.59 -15.05
CA LEU A 28 -4.34 -3.23 -14.67
C LEU A 28 -3.63 -4.36 -13.91
N TYR A 29 -4.37 -5.35 -13.43
CA TYR A 29 -3.80 -6.53 -12.76
C TYR A 29 -3.45 -7.67 -13.73
N GLY A 30 -3.87 -7.58 -15.00
CA GLY A 30 -3.59 -8.60 -16.02
C GLY A 30 -4.02 -10.00 -15.58
N HIS A 31 -3.11 -10.97 -15.67
CA HIS A 31 -3.38 -12.35 -15.24
C HIS A 31 -3.52 -12.50 -13.71
N TYR A 32 -3.27 -11.45 -12.93
CA TYR A 32 -3.53 -11.40 -11.48
C TYR A 32 -4.91 -10.82 -11.12
N ALA A 33 -5.75 -10.50 -12.10
CA ALA A 33 -7.09 -9.96 -11.86
C ALA A 33 -8.00 -10.89 -11.04
N TRP A 34 -7.69 -12.20 -10.95
CA TRP A 34 -8.41 -13.14 -10.08
C TRP A 34 -8.36 -12.76 -8.59
N ARG A 35 -7.42 -11.90 -8.18
CA ARG A 35 -7.29 -11.44 -6.78
C ARG A 35 -8.51 -10.70 -6.26
N ILE A 36 -9.40 -10.22 -7.14
CA ILE A 36 -10.72 -9.68 -6.75
C ILE A 36 -11.61 -10.71 -6.05
N HIS A 37 -11.27 -12.00 -6.11
CA HIS A 37 -12.00 -13.09 -5.47
C HIS A 37 -11.35 -13.58 -4.17
N VAL A 38 -10.30 -12.92 -3.68
CA VAL A 38 -9.65 -13.27 -2.42
C VAL A 38 -10.54 -12.86 -1.26
N VAL A 39 -10.81 -13.80 -0.36
CA VAL A 39 -11.69 -13.62 0.80
C VAL A 39 -10.95 -13.87 2.10
N ASP A 40 -11.55 -13.44 3.22
CA ASP A 40 -11.00 -13.73 4.54
C ASP A 40 -11.15 -15.24 4.84
N PRO A 41 -10.06 -16.03 4.93
CA PRO A 41 -10.13 -17.45 5.25
C PRO A 41 -10.85 -17.74 6.57
N PHE A 42 -10.85 -16.82 7.54
CA PHE A 42 -11.54 -17.00 8.80
C PHE A 42 -13.06 -17.10 8.65
N ASP A 43 -13.63 -16.65 7.53
CA ASP A 43 -15.06 -16.82 7.24
C ASP A 43 -15.43 -18.26 6.81
N TYR A 44 -14.44 -19.12 6.56
CA TYR A 44 -14.63 -20.50 6.07
C TYR A 44 -14.18 -21.57 7.08
N PHE A 45 -13.85 -21.18 8.31
CA PHE A 45 -13.59 -22.12 9.40
C PHE A 45 -14.81 -22.22 10.32
N ASP A 46 -15.16 -23.44 10.71
CA ASP A 46 -16.18 -23.71 11.72
C ASP A 46 -15.60 -23.60 13.15
N GLU A 47 -16.47 -23.43 14.12
CA GLU A 47 -16.09 -23.52 15.53
C GLU A 47 -15.87 -24.99 15.97
N PRO A 48 -14.93 -25.26 16.90
CA PRO A 48 -14.12 -24.30 17.67
C PRO A 48 -12.81 -23.87 16.98
N LEU A 49 -12.56 -24.32 15.75
CA LEU A 49 -11.29 -24.10 15.06
C LEU A 49 -11.08 -22.62 14.72
N LYS A 50 -12.12 -21.94 14.23
CA LYS A 50 -12.10 -20.51 13.92
C LYS A 50 -11.60 -19.68 15.10
N SER A 51 -12.22 -19.82 16.27
CA SER A 51 -11.82 -19.08 17.47
C SER A 51 -10.39 -19.40 17.91
N ARG A 52 -9.96 -20.67 17.82
CA ARG A 52 -8.57 -21.06 18.15
C ARG A 52 -7.55 -20.43 17.20
N LEU A 53 -7.83 -20.37 15.89
CA LEU A 53 -6.94 -19.73 14.92
C LEU A 53 -6.93 -18.20 15.08
N LEU A 54 -8.08 -17.57 15.34
CA LEU A 54 -8.17 -16.12 15.60
C LEU A 54 -7.42 -15.71 16.87
N ALA A 55 -7.35 -16.57 17.89
CA ALA A 55 -6.55 -16.34 19.08
C ALA A 55 -5.05 -16.16 18.75
N LEU A 56 -4.54 -16.92 17.77
CA LEU A 56 -3.15 -16.84 17.29
C LEU A 56 -2.89 -15.68 16.32
N ASN A 57 -3.94 -15.16 15.67
CA ASN A 57 -3.78 -14.10 14.67
C ASN A 57 -3.34 -12.78 15.31
N VAL A 58 -2.29 -12.15 14.78
CA VAL A 58 -1.80 -10.86 15.32
C VAL A 58 -2.79 -9.71 15.09
N ARG A 59 -3.53 -9.74 13.98
CA ARG A 59 -4.56 -8.74 13.69
C ARG A 59 -5.86 -9.10 14.40
N LYS A 60 -6.34 -8.22 15.28
CA LYS A 60 -7.55 -8.45 16.10
C LYS A 60 -8.81 -7.73 15.60
N VAL A 61 -8.75 -7.13 14.41
CA VAL A 61 -9.88 -6.41 13.79
C VAL A 61 -10.18 -6.98 12.40
N LYS A 62 -11.46 -6.93 12.00
CA LYS A 62 -11.86 -7.34 10.65
C LYS A 62 -11.30 -6.38 9.57
N PRO A 63 -11.11 -6.87 8.33
CA PRO A 63 -10.93 -8.29 7.99
C PRO A 63 -9.68 -8.84 8.71
N TYR A 64 -9.80 -10.00 9.35
CA TYR A 64 -8.76 -10.56 10.22
C TYR A 64 -7.53 -10.99 9.42
N PHE A 65 -7.74 -11.39 8.17
CA PHE A 65 -6.66 -11.71 7.24
C PHE A 65 -6.02 -10.46 6.58
N GLY A 66 -6.57 -9.28 6.85
CA GLY A 66 -6.19 -8.04 6.18
C GLY A 66 -7.05 -7.73 4.95
N LYS A 67 -6.82 -6.56 4.37
CA LYS A 67 -7.54 -6.04 3.21
C LYS A 67 -6.52 -5.71 2.11
N ILE A 68 -6.90 -5.95 0.86
CA ILE A 68 -6.04 -5.75 -0.32
C ILE A 68 -6.65 -4.83 -1.38
N ASP A 69 -7.94 -4.54 -1.26
CA ASP A 69 -8.76 -3.78 -2.21
C ASP A 69 -9.13 -2.42 -1.59
N TYR A 70 -8.17 -1.53 -1.45
CA TYR A 70 -8.36 -0.25 -0.78
C TYR A 70 -8.85 0.88 -1.71
N ASP A 71 -8.99 0.62 -3.00
CA ASP A 71 -9.32 1.66 -3.97
C ASP A 71 -10.70 2.25 -3.68
N VAL A 72 -10.76 3.60 -3.67
CA VAL A 72 -12.00 4.37 -3.64
C VAL A 72 -11.93 5.42 -4.74
N ASP A 73 -12.96 5.46 -5.59
CA ASP A 73 -12.96 6.35 -6.76
C ASP A 73 -12.93 7.82 -6.32
N GLY A 74 -12.14 8.64 -7.00
CA GLY A 74 -11.93 10.04 -6.61
C GLY A 74 -11.12 10.25 -5.32
N ARG A 75 -10.56 9.20 -4.70
CA ARG A 75 -9.80 9.29 -3.43
C ARG A 75 -8.38 8.74 -3.53
N LEU A 76 -7.41 9.33 -2.86
CA LEU A 76 -6.00 8.88 -2.96
C LEU A 76 -5.77 7.43 -2.50
N ILE A 77 -6.56 6.92 -1.56
CA ILE A 77 -6.40 5.56 -1.01
C ILE A 77 -6.54 4.48 -2.08
N GLY A 78 -5.68 3.46 -2.02
CA GLY A 78 -5.66 2.34 -2.96
C GLY A 78 -4.30 2.14 -3.64
N ASN A 79 -4.34 1.29 -4.67
CA ASN A 79 -3.19 0.99 -5.52
C ASN A 79 -3.18 1.92 -6.74
N TRP A 80 -1.97 2.24 -7.18
CA TRP A 80 -1.68 3.12 -8.30
C TRP A 80 -0.53 2.54 -9.10
N PHE A 81 -0.60 2.68 -10.42
CA PHE A 81 0.43 2.19 -11.33
C PHE A 81 0.93 3.32 -12.21
N ARG A 82 2.24 3.52 -12.32
CA ARG A 82 2.82 4.52 -13.21
C ARG A 82 2.30 4.28 -14.63
N GLN A 83 1.79 5.30 -15.28
CA GLN A 83 1.21 5.17 -16.61
C GLN A 83 2.24 4.57 -17.57
N GLY A 84 1.83 3.56 -18.34
CA GLY A 84 2.73 2.85 -19.27
C GLY A 84 3.70 1.86 -18.61
N SER A 85 3.61 1.61 -17.30
CA SER A 85 4.43 0.60 -16.61
C SER A 85 3.93 -0.84 -16.77
N GLY A 86 2.80 -1.06 -17.45
CA GLY A 86 2.19 -2.39 -17.60
C GLY A 86 1.31 -2.81 -16.42
N GLY A 87 1.03 -1.91 -15.47
CA GLY A 87 0.16 -2.19 -14.32
C GLY A 87 0.84 -3.07 -13.27
N TYR A 88 0.07 -3.92 -12.59
CA TYR A 88 0.59 -4.85 -11.59
C TYR A 88 1.62 -5.85 -12.14
N PRO A 89 1.46 -6.43 -13.36
CA PRO A 89 2.51 -7.26 -13.95
C PRO A 89 3.84 -6.53 -14.18
N GLY A 90 3.84 -5.19 -14.22
CA GLY A 90 5.02 -4.38 -14.49
C GLY A 90 5.57 -4.52 -15.90
N ASP A 91 6.73 -3.90 -16.15
CA ASP A 91 7.48 -4.07 -17.40
C ASP A 91 8.29 -5.36 -17.34
N ARG A 92 7.92 -6.33 -18.17
CA ARG A 92 8.59 -7.64 -18.23
C ARG A 92 9.95 -7.59 -18.91
N ASN A 93 10.30 -6.48 -19.55
CA ASN A 93 11.60 -6.30 -20.21
C ASN A 93 12.65 -5.67 -19.27
N ASP A 94 12.24 -5.14 -18.11
CA ASP A 94 13.15 -4.67 -17.07
C ASP A 94 13.14 -5.67 -15.89
N PRO A 95 14.29 -6.23 -15.49
CA PRO A 95 14.37 -7.13 -14.32
C PRO A 95 13.91 -6.47 -13.00
N ARG A 96 13.83 -5.13 -12.93
CA ARG A 96 13.24 -4.36 -11.82
C ARG A 96 11.83 -3.87 -12.15
N GLY A 97 11.39 -4.03 -13.39
CA GLY A 97 10.15 -3.48 -13.94
C GLY A 97 8.89 -4.04 -13.29
N TYR A 98 8.96 -5.19 -12.61
CA TYR A 98 7.80 -5.78 -11.91
C TYR A 98 7.20 -4.83 -10.89
N TRP A 99 8.01 -4.13 -10.09
CA TRP A 99 7.52 -3.28 -8.99
C TRP A 99 7.78 -1.78 -9.15
N MET A 100 8.72 -1.35 -10.02
CA MET A 100 9.12 0.06 -10.10
C MET A 100 7.97 1.03 -10.43
N GLY A 101 6.92 0.55 -11.11
CA GLY A 101 5.73 1.35 -11.40
C GLY A 101 4.68 1.35 -10.29
N HIS A 102 4.88 0.62 -9.18
CA HIS A 102 3.83 0.43 -8.16
C HIS A 102 3.87 1.54 -7.12
N LEU A 103 2.69 1.99 -6.72
CA LEU A 103 2.48 2.91 -5.61
C LEU A 103 1.21 2.48 -4.87
N ALA A 104 1.23 2.50 -3.54
CA ALA A 104 0.04 2.22 -2.76
C ALA A 104 -0.08 3.15 -1.57
N PHE A 105 -1.28 3.66 -1.34
CA PHE A 105 -1.70 4.31 -0.12
C PHE A 105 -2.68 3.39 0.58
N ALA A 106 -2.31 2.85 1.73
CA ALA A 106 -3.12 1.88 2.45
C ALA A 106 -2.91 2.05 3.96
N TYR A 107 -3.48 1.13 4.74
CA TYR A 107 -3.23 1.05 6.16
C TYR A 107 -2.34 -0.14 6.52
N HIS A 108 -1.65 -0.04 7.64
CA HIS A 108 -0.80 -1.11 8.14
C HIS A 108 -1.64 -2.38 8.39
N HIS A 109 -1.08 -3.52 7.96
CA HIS A 109 -1.79 -4.80 7.95
C HIS A 109 -2.15 -5.33 9.36
N VAL A 110 -1.41 -4.97 10.41
CA VAL A 110 -1.80 -5.25 11.82
C VAL A 110 -2.51 -4.06 12.49
N VAL A 111 -1.92 -2.86 12.44
CA VAL A 111 -2.45 -1.60 13.00
C VAL A 111 -3.25 -0.84 11.93
N PRO A 112 -4.55 -1.10 11.75
CA PRO A 112 -5.34 -0.57 10.62
C PRO A 112 -5.54 0.94 10.60
N THR A 113 -5.10 1.64 11.66
CA THR A 113 -5.19 3.10 11.76
C THR A 113 -3.93 3.80 11.27
N GLN A 114 -2.83 3.08 11.05
CA GLN A 114 -1.58 3.65 10.58
C GLN A 114 -1.58 3.73 9.05
N VAL A 115 -1.46 4.93 8.49
CA VAL A 115 -1.25 5.17 7.07
C VAL A 115 0.13 4.67 6.65
N ILE A 116 0.15 3.83 5.63
CA ILE A 116 1.33 3.25 5.00
C ILE A 116 1.35 3.64 3.52
N ILE A 117 2.52 4.09 3.07
CA ILE A 117 2.79 4.47 1.69
C ILE A 117 3.88 3.54 1.16
N SER A 118 3.54 2.74 0.15
CA SER A 118 4.48 1.83 -0.52
C SER A 118 4.85 2.40 -1.87
N ILE A 119 6.15 2.55 -2.14
CA ILE A 119 6.69 3.14 -3.37
C ILE A 119 7.62 2.13 -4.01
N GLY A 120 7.37 1.78 -5.26
CA GLY A 120 8.17 0.82 -6.03
C GLY A 120 9.54 1.34 -6.44
N ASP A 121 9.65 2.65 -6.68
CA ASP A 121 10.89 3.32 -7.05
C ASP A 121 11.11 4.58 -6.20
N PHE A 122 11.92 4.43 -5.15
CA PHE A 122 12.36 5.49 -4.26
C PHE A 122 13.88 5.58 -4.32
N ASN A 123 14.40 6.32 -5.30
CA ASN A 123 15.82 6.37 -5.68
C ASN A 123 16.38 5.00 -6.14
N GLY A 124 15.64 4.30 -7.00
CA GLY A 124 16.05 3.01 -7.55
C GLY A 124 15.81 1.81 -6.62
N ARG A 125 15.15 2.01 -5.47
CA ARG A 125 14.84 0.96 -4.50
C ARG A 125 13.37 1.03 -4.07
N PRO A 126 12.69 -0.11 -3.88
CA PRO A 126 11.36 -0.09 -3.28
C PRO A 126 11.43 0.29 -1.80
N GLY A 127 10.40 0.94 -1.29
CA GLY A 127 10.30 1.36 0.10
C GLY A 127 8.87 1.38 0.61
N GLN A 128 8.70 1.07 1.90
CA GLN A 128 7.43 1.17 2.60
C GLN A 128 7.61 2.12 3.79
N PHE A 129 6.73 3.10 3.89
CA PHE A 129 6.87 4.22 4.82
C PHE A 129 5.59 4.46 5.60
N ALA A 130 5.73 4.94 6.83
CA ALA A 130 4.63 5.58 7.56
C ALA A 130 4.55 7.05 7.18
N ALA A 131 3.33 7.60 7.08
CA ALA A 131 3.14 9.04 6.97
C ALA A 131 3.42 9.71 8.31
N LYS A 132 4.28 10.74 8.32
CA LYS A 132 4.48 11.59 9.52
C LYS A 132 3.16 12.21 9.95
N GLY A 133 2.91 12.23 11.26
CA GLY A 133 1.62 12.68 11.81
C GLY A 133 0.43 11.80 11.42
N ASN A 134 0.67 10.63 10.82
CA ASN A 134 -0.35 9.71 10.34
C ASN A 134 -1.35 10.34 9.35
N GLY A 135 -0.91 11.31 8.54
CA GLY A 135 -1.82 12.01 7.65
C GLY A 135 -1.16 12.85 6.55
N PRO A 136 -1.98 13.51 5.72
CA PRO A 136 -3.45 13.41 5.70
C PRO A 136 -3.95 12.01 5.36
N ASP A 137 -5.12 11.62 5.86
CA ASP A 137 -5.68 10.29 5.57
C ASP A 137 -6.00 10.17 4.06
N PRO A 138 -5.36 9.22 3.33
CA PRO A 138 -5.55 9.10 1.89
C PRO A 138 -7.00 8.78 1.49
N ALA A 139 -7.83 8.26 2.41
CA ALA A 139 -9.26 8.06 2.13
C ALA A 139 -10.03 9.39 2.01
N ASN A 140 -9.50 10.46 2.59
CA ASN A 140 -10.12 11.80 2.58
C ASN A 140 -9.49 12.74 1.56
N VAL A 141 -8.36 12.39 0.96
CA VAL A 141 -7.72 13.19 -0.10
C VAL A 141 -8.42 12.98 -1.43
N SER A 142 -8.82 14.07 -2.07
CA SER A 142 -9.48 14.17 -3.38
C SER A 142 -8.79 15.23 -4.26
N ALA A 143 -9.32 15.48 -5.46
CA ALA A 143 -8.77 16.50 -6.36
C ALA A 143 -8.86 17.93 -5.78
N GLU A 144 -9.85 18.21 -4.93
CA GLU A 144 -10.04 19.51 -4.28
C GLU A 144 -8.89 19.88 -3.34
N ASN A 145 -8.15 18.89 -2.84
CA ASN A 145 -7.00 19.14 -1.96
C ASN A 145 -5.80 19.71 -2.69
N GLY A 146 -5.77 19.66 -4.03
CA GLY A 146 -4.61 20.08 -4.81
C GLY A 146 -3.36 19.26 -4.51
N VAL A 147 -2.23 19.93 -4.29
CA VAL A 147 -0.96 19.26 -3.98
C VAL A 147 -0.93 18.85 -2.51
N VAL A 148 -0.81 17.55 -2.27
CA VAL A 148 -0.62 16.96 -0.95
C VAL A 148 0.83 16.53 -0.78
N LYS A 149 1.39 16.85 0.38
CA LYS A 149 2.77 16.52 0.76
C LYS A 149 2.76 15.52 1.92
N TYR A 150 3.43 14.39 1.73
CA TYR A 150 3.71 13.41 2.78
C TYR A 150 5.19 13.45 3.14
N GLU A 151 5.50 13.64 4.42
CA GLU A 151 6.82 13.29 4.96
C GLU A 151 6.84 11.80 5.30
N LEU A 152 7.84 11.09 4.81
CA LEU A 152 7.95 9.64 4.90
C LEU A 152 8.85 9.23 6.07
N LEU A 153 8.37 8.37 6.96
CA LEU A 153 9.12 7.81 8.08
C LEU A 153 9.26 6.30 7.93
N TYR A 154 10.21 5.69 8.64
CA TYR A 154 10.12 4.26 8.92
C TYR A 154 8.87 3.97 9.76
N ALA A 155 8.16 2.90 9.44
CA ALA A 155 7.03 2.45 10.25
C ALA A 155 7.56 1.84 11.56
N PRO A 156 7.25 2.41 12.74
CA PRO A 156 7.85 1.99 14.00
C PRO A 156 7.06 0.82 14.60
N PHE A 157 6.80 -0.24 13.82
CA PHE A 157 6.03 -1.40 14.27
C PHE A 157 6.81 -2.69 14.04
N ASN A 158 6.80 -3.58 15.03
CA ASN A 158 7.28 -4.95 14.84
C ASN A 158 6.23 -5.82 14.13
N SER A 159 6.53 -7.10 13.92
CA SER A 159 5.63 -8.06 13.27
C SER A 159 4.30 -8.30 14.01
N ASN A 160 4.23 -7.95 15.28
CA ASN A 160 3.01 -8.06 16.10
C ASN A 160 2.18 -6.78 16.09
N GLY A 161 2.63 -5.74 15.38
CA GLY A 161 1.99 -4.42 15.36
C GLY A 161 2.24 -3.60 16.63
N GLU A 162 3.20 -3.99 17.46
CA GLU A 162 3.59 -3.24 18.64
C GLU A 162 4.56 -2.12 18.23
N ARG A 163 4.42 -0.95 18.85
CA ARG A 163 5.36 0.15 18.60
C ARG A 163 6.74 -0.21 19.12
N ILE A 164 7.75 0.07 18.31
CA ILE A 164 9.16 -0.08 18.68
C ILE A 164 9.86 1.27 18.63
N GLU A 165 10.85 1.44 19.50
CA GLU A 165 11.79 2.54 19.37
C GLU A 165 12.70 2.29 18.17
N LEU A 166 12.77 3.27 17.28
CA LEU A 166 13.69 3.23 16.16
C LEU A 166 15.04 3.83 16.59
N PRO A 167 16.16 3.31 16.08
CA PRO A 167 17.46 3.97 16.21
C PRO A 167 17.38 5.43 15.77
N SER A 168 18.18 6.31 16.38
CA SER A 168 18.13 7.75 16.10
C SER A 168 18.38 8.05 14.62
N GLU A 169 19.20 7.25 13.95
CA GLU A 169 19.49 7.32 12.51
C GLU A 169 18.28 6.98 11.63
N MET A 170 17.33 6.21 12.15
CA MET A 170 16.08 5.82 11.51
C MET A 170 14.88 6.66 11.97
N SER A 171 15.06 7.52 12.97
CA SER A 171 13.97 8.35 13.52
C SER A 171 13.59 9.54 12.63
N GLY A 172 14.48 9.92 11.70
CA GLY A 172 14.29 11.04 10.78
C GLY A 172 13.42 10.76 9.57
N ALA A 173 13.04 11.83 8.86
CA ALA A 173 12.37 11.73 7.57
C ALA A 173 13.27 11.07 6.52
N GLN A 174 12.73 10.06 5.85
CA GLN A 174 13.40 9.33 4.76
C GLN A 174 13.27 10.05 3.41
N GLY A 175 12.36 11.01 3.34
CA GLY A 175 12.13 11.86 2.19
C GLY A 175 10.71 12.42 2.19
N VAL A 176 10.35 13.01 1.07
CA VAL A 176 9.03 13.61 0.85
C VAL A 176 8.38 13.01 -0.38
N LEU A 177 7.07 12.79 -0.34
CA LEU A 177 6.27 12.44 -1.49
C LEU A 177 5.28 13.57 -1.77
N LEU A 178 5.31 14.13 -2.97
CA LEU A 178 4.25 14.98 -3.47
C LEU A 178 3.29 14.16 -4.31
N VAL A 179 2.00 14.34 -4.05
CA VAL A 179 0.93 13.76 -4.83
C VAL A 179 -0.16 14.79 -5.11
N GLN A 180 -0.78 14.67 -6.27
CA GLN A 180 -1.93 15.48 -6.65
C GLN A 180 -2.87 14.63 -7.49
N LEU A 181 -4.09 14.43 -7.00
CA LEU A 181 -5.13 13.82 -7.80
C LEU A 181 -5.56 14.86 -8.85
N VAL A 182 -5.21 14.63 -10.11
CA VAL A 182 -5.54 15.56 -11.20
C VAL A 182 -6.89 15.22 -11.84
N GLU A 183 -7.28 13.95 -11.79
CA GLU A 183 -8.59 13.39 -12.14
C GLU A 183 -8.84 12.17 -11.23
N ASP A 184 -10.07 11.66 -11.10
CA ASP A 184 -10.43 10.62 -10.11
C ASP A 184 -9.53 9.38 -10.09
N ARG A 185 -8.98 9.03 -11.25
CA ARG A 185 -8.10 7.87 -11.47
C ARG A 185 -6.77 8.23 -12.11
N LYS A 186 -6.34 9.48 -11.94
CA LYS A 186 -5.09 9.99 -12.48
C LYS A 186 -4.36 10.82 -11.44
N LEU A 187 -3.15 10.38 -11.10
CA LEU A 187 -2.38 10.91 -10.00
C LEU A 187 -1.04 11.41 -10.50
N LYS A 188 -0.72 12.68 -10.23
CA LYS A 188 0.63 13.22 -10.42
C LYS A 188 1.45 12.95 -9.17
N VAL A 189 2.64 12.38 -9.32
CA VAL A 189 3.47 11.90 -8.21
C VAL A 189 4.93 12.27 -8.42
N GLU A 190 5.60 12.69 -7.36
CA GLU A 190 7.06 12.84 -7.34
C GLU A 190 7.60 12.56 -5.94
N ALA A 191 8.59 11.67 -5.86
CA ALA A 191 9.29 11.35 -4.64
C ALA A 191 10.61 12.14 -4.57
N PHE A 192 10.94 12.63 -3.37
CA PHE A 192 12.17 13.37 -3.06
C PHE A 192 12.92 12.63 -1.92
N PRO A 193 13.65 11.55 -2.24
CA PRO A 193 14.40 10.78 -1.26
C PRO A 193 15.47 11.63 -0.53
N GLY A 194 15.56 11.47 0.78
CA GLY A 194 16.53 12.19 1.63
C GLY A 194 16.29 13.69 1.78
N ARG A 195 15.22 14.25 1.21
CA ARG A 195 14.85 15.67 1.35
C ARG A 195 13.88 15.88 2.49
N SER A 196 14.03 17.02 3.17
CA SER A 196 13.07 17.51 4.16
C SER A 196 11.87 18.22 3.50
N ALA A 197 10.77 18.35 4.23
CA ALA A 197 9.58 19.07 3.75
C ALA A 197 9.85 20.53 3.36
N ALA A 198 10.83 21.17 4.01
CA ALA A 198 11.22 22.56 3.77
C ALA A 198 11.99 22.74 2.45
N GLU A 199 12.73 21.71 2.01
CA GLU A 199 13.48 21.74 0.74
C GLU A 199 12.60 21.50 -0.49
N VAL A 200 11.40 20.94 -0.30
CA VAL A 200 10.50 20.56 -1.39
C VAL A 200 9.44 21.65 -1.61
N GLY A 201 9.68 22.53 -2.58
CA GLY A 201 8.77 23.62 -2.93
C GLY A 201 7.56 23.21 -3.78
N GLY A 202 7.68 22.13 -4.56
CA GLY A 202 6.61 21.67 -5.46
C GLY A 202 7.12 20.63 -6.45
N PHE A 203 6.25 20.22 -7.38
CA PHE A 203 6.62 19.31 -8.46
C PHE A 203 7.68 19.93 -9.38
N THR A 204 8.55 19.08 -9.90
CA THR A 204 9.52 19.40 -10.95
C THR A 204 9.12 18.73 -12.27
N GLN A 205 10.02 18.77 -13.25
CA GLN A 205 9.86 18.05 -14.51
C GLN A 205 9.99 16.52 -14.35
N ALA A 206 10.49 16.03 -13.21
CA ALA A 206 10.62 14.60 -12.95
C ALA A 206 9.28 13.94 -12.54
N ALA A 207 8.26 14.73 -12.22
CA ALA A 207 6.95 14.23 -11.83
C ALA A 207 6.36 13.26 -12.86
N GLN A 208 5.81 12.15 -12.38
CA GLN A 208 5.25 11.08 -13.19
C GLN A 208 3.73 11.04 -13.02
N ILE A 209 3.04 10.48 -14.02
CA ILE A 209 1.60 10.20 -13.94
C ILE A 209 1.39 8.74 -13.59
N TYR A 210 0.46 8.50 -12.68
CA TYR A 210 -0.03 7.20 -12.27
C TYR A 210 -1.52 7.09 -12.61
N GLU A 211 -1.94 5.88 -12.95
CA GLU A 211 -3.30 5.49 -13.27
C GLU A 211 -3.80 4.42 -12.29
N ARG A 212 -5.12 4.30 -12.17
CA ARG A 212 -5.74 3.17 -11.51
C ARG A 212 -7.06 2.77 -12.14
#